data_AF-A0A2P6VUR6-F1
#
_entry.id   AF-A0A2P6VUR6-F1
#
_cell.length_a   1.000
_cell.length_b   1.000
_cell.length_c   1.000
_cell.angle_alpha   90.00
_cell.angle_beta   90.00
_cell.angle_gamma   90.00
#
_symmetry.space_group_name_H-M   'P 1'
#
loop_
_entity.id
_entity.type
_entity.pdbx_description
1 polymer ?
#
loop_
_entity_poly.entity_id
_entity_poly.type
_entity_poly.pdbx_seq_one_letter_code
_entity_poly.pdbx_strand_id
1 'polypeptide(L)'
;MDGTEEEGRAPPKEYITQSYRTPWGTINPLWAAARDRGYRPDTVHLITPDEEADDVGALVDGLEALQEAFDREPDVQLYSDDPESFEDTAATIQGLIEDRHAAGAKVAVDITPGRTIPKIALFDACLRLDPEHIFYLSVPGYDYRPKPYLKIPFRLQKLIDLTEEVDRDGI
;
A
#
# COMPACT_ATOMS: atom_id res chain seq x y z
N MET A 1 -19.31 -26.69 -26.91
CA MET A 1 -18.36 -25.67 -27.35
C MET A 1 -18.89 -24.35 -26.85
N ASP A 2 -18.36 -23.88 -25.73
CA ASP A 2 -17.96 -22.49 -25.53
C ASP A 2 -17.17 -22.45 -24.22
N GLY A 3 -15.90 -22.85 -24.32
CA GLY A 3 -14.92 -22.68 -23.25
C GLY A 3 -14.08 -21.50 -23.69
N THR A 4 -14.52 -20.29 -23.35
CA THR A 4 -13.66 -19.11 -23.44
C THR A 4 -12.57 -19.24 -22.40
N GLU A 5 -11.42 -19.74 -22.85
CA GLU A 5 -10.13 -19.53 -22.21
C GLU A 5 -9.93 -18.01 -22.07
N GLU A 6 -10.07 -17.46 -20.87
CA GLU A 6 -9.42 -16.19 -20.49
C GLU A 6 -7.90 -16.46 -20.33
N GLU A 7 -7.26 -16.89 -21.41
CA GLU A 7 -5.81 -16.95 -21.49
C GLU A 7 -5.28 -15.56 -21.86
N GLY A 8 -4.59 -14.91 -20.91
CA GLY A 8 -3.60 -13.88 -21.24
C GLY A 8 -3.60 -12.56 -20.47
N ARG A 9 -4.54 -12.29 -19.55
CA ARG A 9 -4.46 -11.08 -18.71
C ARG A 9 -3.56 -11.36 -17.50
N ALA A 10 -2.55 -10.51 -17.30
CA ALA A 10 -1.76 -10.56 -16.06
C ALA A 10 -2.70 -10.38 -14.85
N PRO A 11 -2.44 -11.06 -13.72
CA PRO A 11 -3.27 -10.90 -12.53
C PRO A 11 -3.32 -9.43 -12.10
N PRO A 12 -4.48 -8.94 -11.61
CA PRO A 12 -4.59 -7.58 -11.12
C PRO A 12 -3.62 -7.35 -9.97
N LYS A 13 -3.11 -6.12 -9.86
CA LYS A 13 -2.19 -5.72 -8.79
C LYS A 13 -2.92 -4.83 -7.79
N GLU A 14 -2.89 -5.23 -6.54
CA GLU A 14 -3.55 -4.54 -5.44
C GLU A 14 -2.48 -3.89 -4.56
N TYR A 15 -2.79 -2.72 -4.01
CA TYR A 15 -1.90 -2.02 -3.07
C TYR A 15 -2.66 -1.60 -1.83
N ILE A 16 -2.34 -2.22 -0.69
CA ILE A 16 -2.97 -1.93 0.60
C ILE A 16 -2.07 -0.98 1.38
N THR A 17 -2.63 0.15 1.80
CA THR A 17 -1.92 1.17 2.57
C THR A 17 -2.84 1.82 3.61
N GLN A 18 -2.28 2.70 4.42
CA GLN A 18 -2.99 3.39 5.49
C GLN A 18 -2.84 4.90 5.35
N SER A 19 -3.82 5.65 5.84
CA SER A 19 -3.68 7.10 5.96
C SER A 19 -2.60 7.45 7.00
N TYR A 20 -1.99 8.62 6.82
CA TYR A 20 -0.99 9.14 7.72
C TYR A 20 -1.27 10.61 8.04
N ARG A 21 -0.58 11.15 9.06
CA ARG A 21 -0.71 12.57 9.47
C ARG A 21 -0.40 13.59 8.37
N THR A 22 0.23 13.14 7.29
CA THR A 22 0.55 13.97 6.13
C THR A 22 0.25 13.15 4.87
N PRO A 23 -0.43 13.69 3.85
CA PRO A 23 -0.73 12.95 2.62
C PRO A 23 0.51 12.34 1.97
N TRP A 24 1.64 13.07 1.97
CA TRP A 24 2.92 12.58 1.45
C TRP A 24 3.45 11.33 2.15
N GLY A 25 3.07 11.09 3.40
CA GLY A 25 3.46 9.89 4.13
C GLY A 25 2.86 8.61 3.55
N THR A 26 1.71 8.74 2.88
CA THR A 26 0.99 7.64 2.21
C THR A 26 1.28 7.63 0.70
N ILE A 27 1.40 8.80 0.07
CA ILE A 27 1.65 8.90 -1.39
C ILE A 27 3.08 8.50 -1.77
N ASN A 28 4.09 8.92 -0.98
CA ASN A 28 5.50 8.69 -1.34
C ASN A 28 5.88 7.20 -1.42
N PRO A 29 5.43 6.31 -0.52
CA PRO A 29 5.67 4.88 -0.65
C PRO A 29 5.14 4.27 -1.95
N LEU A 30 3.91 4.62 -2.35
CA LEU A 30 3.34 4.16 -3.62
C LEU A 30 4.16 4.68 -4.81
N TRP A 31 4.60 5.94 -4.76
CA TRP A 31 5.47 6.51 -5.79
C TRP A 31 6.76 5.70 -5.89
N ALA A 32 7.41 5.45 -4.75
CA ALA A 32 8.63 4.68 -4.70
C ALA A 32 8.41 3.26 -5.27
N ALA A 33 7.31 2.58 -4.91
CA ALA A 33 6.99 1.25 -5.39
C ALA A 33 6.80 1.22 -6.92
N ALA A 34 6.05 2.17 -7.46
CA ALA A 34 5.84 2.30 -8.90
C ALA A 34 7.13 2.65 -9.66
N ARG A 35 7.98 3.54 -9.13
CA ARG A 35 9.21 4.00 -9.79
C ARG A 35 10.36 3.00 -9.67
N ASP A 36 10.62 2.52 -8.45
CA ASP A 36 11.83 1.75 -8.13
C ASP A 36 11.63 0.24 -8.27
N ARG A 37 10.40 -0.25 -8.13
CA ARG A 37 10.05 -1.68 -8.26
C ARG A 37 9.16 -1.99 -9.46
N GLY A 38 8.64 -0.97 -10.14
CA GLY A 38 7.66 -1.18 -11.22
C GLY A 38 6.31 -1.74 -10.73
N TYR A 39 6.04 -1.65 -9.43
CA TYR A 39 4.77 -2.09 -8.86
C TYR A 39 3.72 -0.98 -9.04
N ARG A 40 2.95 -1.08 -10.12
CA ARG A 40 1.89 -0.15 -10.52
C ARG A 40 0.54 -0.84 -10.30
N PRO A 41 -0.14 -0.60 -9.15
CA PRO A 41 -1.40 -1.26 -8.86
C PRO A 41 -2.49 -0.84 -9.83
N ASP A 42 -3.47 -1.72 -10.00
CA ASP A 42 -4.73 -1.45 -10.68
C ASP A 42 -5.74 -0.84 -9.68
N THR A 43 -5.64 -1.19 -8.39
CA THR A 43 -6.47 -0.63 -7.31
C THR A 43 -5.63 -0.36 -6.06
N VAL A 44 -5.89 0.78 -5.41
CA VAL A 44 -5.31 1.14 -4.11
C VAL A 44 -6.38 1.04 -3.03
N HIS A 45 -6.12 0.25 -1.99
CA HIS A 45 -6.97 0.16 -0.81
C HIS A 45 -6.38 1.04 0.30
N LEU A 46 -7.09 2.11 0.63
CA LEU A 46 -6.68 3.07 1.65
C LEU A 46 -7.50 2.87 2.92
N ILE A 47 -6.83 2.42 3.98
CA ILE A 47 -7.43 2.27 5.31
C ILE A 47 -7.27 3.59 6.07
N THR A 48 -8.37 4.16 6.56
CA THR A 48 -8.39 5.42 7.29
C THR A 48 -9.45 5.41 8.40
N PRO A 49 -9.15 5.93 9.60
CA PRO A 49 -10.10 5.87 10.71
C PRO A 49 -11.32 6.79 10.56
N ASP A 50 -11.22 7.76 9.66
CA ASP A 50 -12.28 8.68 9.29
C ASP A 50 -12.20 8.88 7.78
N GLU A 51 -13.21 8.42 7.04
CA GLU A 51 -13.30 8.53 5.59
C GLU A 51 -13.76 9.92 5.14
N GLU A 52 -14.40 10.69 6.04
CA GLU A 52 -14.94 12.02 5.77
C GLU A 52 -13.98 13.15 6.18
N ALA A 53 -12.82 12.80 6.75
CA ALA A 53 -11.83 13.79 7.17
C ALA A 53 -11.36 14.66 5.98
N ASP A 54 -11.24 15.97 6.22
CA ASP A 54 -10.94 16.97 5.19
C ASP A 54 -9.66 16.67 4.37
N ASP A 55 -8.71 15.93 4.94
CA ASP A 55 -7.45 15.55 4.29
C ASP A 55 -7.52 14.25 3.48
N VAL A 56 -8.56 13.43 3.65
CA VAL A 56 -8.73 12.18 2.89
C VAL A 56 -8.99 12.44 1.42
N GLY A 57 -9.82 13.43 1.08
CA GLY A 57 -10.08 13.80 -0.32
C GLY A 57 -8.79 14.16 -1.07
N ALA A 58 -7.96 15.02 -0.47
CA ALA A 58 -6.68 15.40 -1.05
C ALA A 58 -5.67 14.22 -1.14
N LEU A 59 -5.78 13.24 -0.24
CA LEU A 59 -4.99 12.02 -0.29
C LEU A 59 -5.46 11.11 -1.43
N VAL A 60 -6.76 10.90 -1.60
CA VAL A 60 -7.35 10.14 -2.72
C VAL A 60 -6.95 10.77 -4.05
N ASP A 61 -7.16 12.08 -4.23
CA ASP A 61 -6.75 12.81 -5.43
C ASP A 61 -5.26 12.59 -5.76
N GLY A 62 -4.41 12.58 -4.73
CA GLY A 62 -2.98 12.37 -4.87
C GLY A 62 -2.59 10.94 -5.27
N LEU A 63 -3.33 9.94 -4.78
CA LEU A 63 -3.15 8.53 -5.15
C LEU A 63 -3.66 8.27 -6.57
N GLU A 64 -4.83 8.80 -6.92
CA GLU A 64 -5.40 8.73 -8.26
C GLU A 64 -4.48 9.38 -9.30
N ALA A 65 -4.03 10.61 -9.05
CA ALA A 65 -3.09 11.29 -9.93
C ALA A 65 -1.78 10.51 -10.11
N LEU A 66 -1.36 9.75 -9.10
CA LEU A 66 -0.18 8.89 -9.20
C LEU A 66 -0.44 7.65 -10.05
N GLN A 67 -1.63 7.04 -9.95
CA GLN A 67 -2.05 5.95 -10.83
C GLN A 67 -2.04 6.42 -12.30
N GLU A 68 -2.66 7.56 -12.58
CA GLU A 68 -2.66 8.15 -13.94
C GLU A 68 -1.25 8.41 -14.45
N ALA A 69 -0.37 8.99 -13.62
CA ALA A 69 1.01 9.28 -13.98
C ALA A 69 1.85 8.03 -14.31
N PHE A 70 1.38 6.85 -13.90
CA PHE A 70 1.99 5.55 -14.20
C PHE A 70 1.17 4.69 -15.17
N ASP A 71 0.31 5.33 -15.97
CA ASP A 71 -0.51 4.71 -17.02
C ASP A 71 -1.54 3.69 -16.47
N ARG A 72 -2.11 3.98 -15.29
CA ARG A 72 -3.19 3.21 -14.67
C ARG A 72 -4.47 4.03 -14.62
N GLU A 73 -5.60 3.32 -14.71
CA GLU A 73 -6.90 3.92 -14.45
C GLU A 73 -7.04 4.15 -12.94
N PRO A 74 -7.48 5.34 -12.49
CA PRO A 74 -7.70 5.60 -11.07
C PRO A 74 -8.76 4.68 -10.46
N ASP A 75 -8.35 3.91 -9.46
CA ASP A 75 -9.24 3.19 -8.54
C ASP A 75 -8.66 3.24 -7.13
N VAL A 76 -9.33 3.97 -6.24
CA VAL A 76 -8.98 4.07 -4.82
C VAL A 76 -10.20 3.70 -3.99
N GLN A 77 -10.06 2.66 -3.18
CA GLN A 77 -11.12 2.15 -2.31
C GLN A 77 -10.82 2.50 -0.86
N LEU A 78 -11.78 3.13 -0.19
CA LEU A 78 -11.68 3.51 1.21
C LEU A 78 -12.19 2.40 2.12
N TYR A 79 -11.50 2.23 3.23
CA TYR A 79 -11.89 1.33 4.31
C TYR A 79 -11.72 2.05 5.64
N SER A 80 -12.68 1.86 6.54
CA SER A 80 -12.61 2.38 7.90
C SER A 80 -12.11 1.34 8.89
N ASP A 81 -11.35 1.80 9.88
CA ASP A 81 -10.92 1.01 11.03
C ASP A 81 -11.00 1.84 12.32
N ASP A 82 -11.06 1.16 13.47
CA ASP A 82 -10.78 1.79 14.76
C ASP A 82 -9.26 1.74 15.03
N PRO A 83 -8.56 2.89 14.95
CA PRO A 83 -7.10 2.92 15.04
C PRO A 83 -6.58 2.63 16.45
N GLU A 84 -7.47 2.51 17.45
CA GLU A 84 -7.16 2.09 18.82
C GLU A 84 -7.45 0.59 19.05
N SER A 85 -8.14 -0.07 18.12
CA SER A 85 -8.50 -1.49 18.19
C SER A 85 -7.61 -2.33 17.28
N PHE A 86 -6.67 -3.06 17.87
CA PHE A 86 -5.84 -4.01 17.13
C PHE A 86 -6.70 -5.06 16.40
N GLU A 87 -7.74 -5.58 17.06
CA GLU A 87 -8.60 -6.63 16.52
C GLU A 87 -9.36 -6.15 15.29
N ASP A 88 -9.91 -4.94 15.34
CA ASP A 88 -10.66 -4.35 14.23
C ASP A 88 -9.75 -4.09 13.02
N THR A 89 -8.62 -3.38 13.24
CA THR A 89 -7.66 -3.14 12.16
C THR A 89 -7.12 -4.44 11.58
N ALA A 90 -6.80 -5.44 12.40
CA ALA A 90 -6.32 -6.74 11.94
C ALA A 90 -7.37 -7.47 11.10
N ALA A 91 -8.63 -7.48 11.54
CA ALA A 91 -9.73 -8.13 10.81
C ALA A 91 -9.94 -7.47 9.43
N THR A 92 -9.97 -6.13 9.37
CA THR A 92 -10.11 -5.37 8.12
C THR A 92 -8.97 -5.68 7.15
N ILE A 93 -7.72 -5.66 7.62
CA ILE A 93 -6.55 -5.94 6.78
C ILE A 93 -6.52 -7.40 6.31
N GLN A 94 -6.75 -8.35 7.21
CA GLN A 94 -6.70 -9.77 6.89
C GLN A 94 -7.78 -10.14 5.88
N GLY A 95 -9.03 -9.71 6.11
CA GLY A 95 -10.13 -9.95 5.20
C GLY A 95 -9.86 -9.37 3.82
N LEU A 96 -9.28 -8.16 3.76
CA LEU A 96 -8.92 -7.53 2.50
C LEU A 96 -7.85 -8.32 1.72
N ILE A 97 -6.77 -8.75 2.38
CA ILE A 97 -5.72 -9.55 1.73
C ILE A 97 -6.30 -10.90 1.26
N GLU A 98 -7.07 -11.58 2.11
CA GLU A 98 -7.70 -12.88 1.79
C GLU A 98 -8.64 -12.76 0.59
N ASP A 99 -9.50 -11.74 0.58
CA ASP A 99 -10.45 -11.51 -0.51
C ASP A 99 -9.74 -11.22 -1.84
N ARG A 100 -8.65 -10.45 -1.80
CA ARG A 100 -7.85 -10.14 -3.00
C ARG A 100 -7.08 -11.35 -3.50
N HIS A 101 -6.50 -12.16 -2.61
CA HIS A 101 -5.88 -13.43 -2.99
C HIS A 101 -6.91 -14.41 -3.59
N ALA A 102 -8.10 -14.51 -2.99
CA ALA A 102 -9.18 -15.34 -3.52
C ALA A 102 -9.65 -14.90 -4.91
N ALA A 103 -9.56 -13.61 -5.22
CA ALA A 103 -9.80 -13.05 -6.55
C ALA A 103 -8.63 -13.25 -7.54
N GLY A 104 -7.53 -13.89 -7.12
CA GLY A 104 -6.35 -14.14 -7.95
C GLY A 104 -5.47 -12.91 -8.17
N ALA A 105 -5.61 -11.89 -7.32
CA ALA A 105 -4.81 -10.68 -7.40
C ALA A 105 -3.43 -10.86 -6.76
N LYS A 106 -2.44 -10.11 -7.25
CA LYS A 106 -1.16 -9.94 -6.58
C LYS A 106 -1.26 -8.79 -5.60
N VAL A 107 -0.88 -8.99 -4.36
CA VAL A 107 -1.05 -8.01 -3.29
C VAL A 107 0.31 -7.46 -2.87
N ALA A 108 0.40 -6.13 -2.83
CA ALA A 108 1.47 -5.44 -2.13
C ALA A 108 0.90 -4.70 -0.92
N VAL A 109 1.63 -4.74 0.18
CA VAL A 109 1.26 -4.07 1.42
C VAL A 109 2.32 -3.03 1.78
N ASP A 110 1.90 -1.80 2.06
CA ASP A 110 2.77 -0.73 2.51
C ASP A 110 2.65 -0.50 4.02
N ILE A 111 3.72 -0.86 4.73
CA ILE A 111 3.81 -0.72 6.19
C ILE A 111 4.45 0.62 6.60
N THR A 112 4.65 1.56 5.67
CA THR A 112 5.24 2.87 5.96
C THR A 112 4.31 3.76 6.76
N PRO A 113 3.10 4.10 6.27
CA PRO A 113 2.17 4.98 6.96
C PRO A 113 1.48 4.26 8.13
N GLY A 114 0.49 4.92 8.73
CA GLY A 114 -0.27 4.38 9.86
C GLY A 114 0.29 4.72 11.25
N ARG A 115 -0.59 4.57 12.24
CA ARG A 115 -0.25 4.63 13.67
C ARG A 115 0.33 3.29 14.13
N THR A 116 0.92 3.27 15.32
CA THR A 116 1.64 2.07 15.82
C THR A 116 0.77 0.81 15.85
N ILE A 117 -0.47 0.88 16.35
CA ILE A 117 -1.37 -0.29 16.45
C ILE A 117 -1.74 -0.80 15.04
N PRO A 118 -2.29 0.04 14.13
CA PRO A 118 -2.56 -0.35 12.75
C PRO A 118 -1.37 -0.96 12.01
N LYS A 119 -0.16 -0.42 12.22
CA LYS A 119 1.06 -0.97 11.61
C LYS A 119 1.42 -2.36 12.11
N ILE A 120 1.26 -2.62 13.41
CA ILE A 120 1.54 -3.94 13.99
C ILE A 120 0.51 -4.96 13.47
N ALA A 121 -0.76 -4.58 13.38
CA ALA A 121 -1.81 -5.41 12.80
C ALA A 121 -1.54 -5.74 11.34
N LEU A 122 -1.15 -4.73 10.55
CA LEU A 122 -0.76 -4.88 9.15
C LEU A 122 0.42 -5.84 8.97
N PHE A 123 1.45 -5.67 9.79
CA PHE A 123 2.62 -6.54 9.74
C PHE A 123 2.30 -7.98 10.17
N ASP A 124 1.51 -8.19 11.23
CA ASP A 124 1.05 -9.53 11.65
C ASP A 124 0.22 -10.20 10.54
N ALA A 125 -0.64 -9.47 9.85
CA ALA A 125 -1.39 -10.00 8.70
C ALA A 125 -0.46 -10.43 7.56
N CYS A 126 0.55 -9.61 7.21
CA CYS A 126 1.51 -9.95 6.17
C CYS A 126 2.27 -11.25 6.48
N LEU A 127 2.67 -11.45 7.74
CA LEU A 127 3.38 -12.68 8.14
C LEU A 127 2.53 -13.95 8.02
N ARG A 128 1.20 -13.82 8.03
CA ARG A 128 0.27 -14.96 7.96
C ARG A 128 -0.22 -15.25 6.55
N LEU A 129 -0.37 -14.21 5.75
CA LEU A 129 -1.07 -14.26 4.47
C LEU A 129 -0.13 -14.15 3.27
N ASP A 130 1.16 -13.88 3.50
CA ASP A 130 2.23 -13.95 2.50
C ASP A 130 1.94 -13.15 1.22
N PRO A 131 1.74 -11.81 1.31
CA PRO A 131 1.55 -10.98 0.13
C PRO A 131 2.83 -10.93 -0.72
N GLU A 132 2.70 -10.75 -2.03
CA GLU A 132 3.84 -10.71 -2.95
C GLU A 132 4.91 -9.68 -2.57
N HIS A 133 4.50 -8.55 -1.99
CA HIS A 133 5.43 -7.52 -1.55
C HIS A 133 5.01 -6.92 -0.22
N ILE A 134 5.98 -6.69 0.66
CA ILE A 134 5.81 -5.90 1.88
C ILE A 134 6.76 -4.70 1.79
N PHE A 135 6.22 -3.55 1.40
CA PHE A 135 6.99 -2.34 1.17
C PHE A 135 7.16 -1.49 2.44
N TYR A 136 8.36 -0.97 2.62
CA TYR A 136 8.68 0.04 3.62
C TYR A 136 9.58 1.12 3.03
N LEU A 137 9.09 2.35 2.94
CA LEU A 137 9.87 3.51 2.50
C LEU A 137 10.56 4.16 3.70
N SER A 138 11.87 3.94 3.81
CA SER A 138 12.71 4.60 4.80
C SER A 138 13.10 6.00 4.32
N VAL A 139 12.67 7.02 5.06
CA VAL A 139 13.10 8.42 4.92
C VAL A 139 13.59 8.93 6.28
N PRO A 140 14.87 9.34 6.41
CA PRO A 140 15.41 9.83 7.66
C PRO A 140 14.89 11.24 7.95
N GLY A 141 14.62 11.52 9.22
CA GLY A 141 14.29 12.86 9.71
C GLY A 141 12.84 13.27 9.50
N TYR A 142 12.27 13.96 10.49
CA TYR A 142 10.89 14.45 10.46
C TYR A 142 10.68 15.53 9.38
N ASP A 143 11.72 16.29 9.03
CA ASP A 143 11.66 17.38 8.05
C ASP A 143 11.38 16.94 6.61
N TYR A 144 11.56 15.67 6.30
CA TYR A 144 11.35 15.12 4.96
C TYR A 144 10.00 14.42 4.80
N ARG A 145 9.36 13.99 5.90
CA ARG A 145 8.04 13.33 5.88
C ARG A 145 6.93 14.18 5.22
N PRO A 146 6.83 15.50 5.45
CA PRO A 146 5.79 16.32 4.81
C PRO A 146 6.18 16.77 3.40
N LYS A 147 7.28 16.26 2.81
CA LYS A 147 7.73 16.67 1.48
C LYS A 147 7.30 15.63 0.44
N PRO A 148 6.92 16.06 -0.78
CA PRO A 148 6.72 15.15 -1.89
C PRO A 148 8.03 14.43 -2.24
N TYR A 149 7.90 13.20 -2.75
CA TYR A 149 8.99 12.28 -3.04
C TYR A 149 10.17 12.92 -3.79
N LEU A 150 9.91 13.70 -4.84
CA LEU A 150 10.95 14.37 -5.64
C LEU A 150 11.69 15.51 -4.90
N LYS A 151 11.16 16.01 -3.78
CA LYS A 151 11.83 17.00 -2.91
C LYS A 151 12.65 16.34 -1.80
N ILE A 152 12.65 15.01 -1.70
CA ILE A 152 13.50 14.25 -0.79
C ILE A 152 14.77 13.86 -1.56
N PRO A 153 15.98 14.17 -1.04
CA PRO A 153 17.21 13.78 -1.70
C PRO A 153 17.26 12.26 -1.99
N PHE A 154 17.60 11.86 -3.22
CA PHE A 154 17.58 10.45 -3.64
C PHE A 154 18.36 9.50 -2.71
N ARG A 155 19.47 9.97 -2.15
CA ARG A 155 20.28 9.15 -1.22
C ARG A 155 19.62 8.91 0.14
N LEU A 156 18.56 9.65 0.47
CA LEU A 156 17.84 9.57 1.73
C LEU A 156 16.53 8.79 1.61
N GLN A 157 16.10 8.45 0.40
CA GLN A 157 14.90 7.65 0.18
C GLN A 157 15.29 6.23 -0.19
N LYS A 158 14.95 5.27 0.66
CA LYS A 158 15.20 3.85 0.42
C LYS A 158 13.89 3.08 0.54
N LEU A 159 13.39 2.57 -0.58
CA LEU A 159 12.30 1.59 -0.59
C LEU A 159 12.88 0.21 -0.32
N ILE A 160 12.40 -0.41 0.76
CA ILE A 160 12.73 -1.78 1.15
C ILE A 160 11.53 -2.65 0.81
N ASP A 161 11.82 -3.84 0.29
CA ASP A 161 10.84 -4.90 0.09
C ASP A 161 11.21 -6.03 1.04
N LEU A 162 10.43 -6.18 2.11
CA LEU A 162 10.77 -7.09 3.20
C LEU A 162 10.62 -8.55 2.79
N THR A 163 9.74 -8.87 1.84
CA THR A 163 9.61 -10.23 1.29
C THR A 163 10.94 -10.66 0.67
N GLU A 164 11.57 -9.79 -0.13
CA GLU A 164 12.88 -10.09 -0.73
C GLU A 164 14.05 -10.12 0.28
N GLU A 165 14.00 -9.34 1.36
CA GLU A 165 15.07 -9.32 2.36
C GLU A 165 15.07 -10.62 3.18
N VAL A 166 13.89 -11.11 3.56
CA VAL A 166 13.72 -12.40 4.27
C VAL A 166 14.17 -13.57 3.40
N ASP A 167 13.77 -13.58 2.12
CA ASP A 167 14.19 -14.61 1.17
C ASP A 167 15.71 -14.63 0.91
N ARG A 168 16.36 -13.46 0.91
CA ARG A 168 17.80 -13.34 0.69
C ARG A 168 18.63 -13.84 1.86
N ASP A 169 18.13 -13.67 3.08
CA ASP A 169 18.86 -14.01 4.30
C ASP A 169 18.46 -15.39 4.88
N GLY A 170 17.44 -16.05 4.31
CA GLY A 170 17.02 -17.40 4.71
C GLY A 170 16.57 -17.49 6.17
N ILE A 171 15.97 -16.41 6.67
CA ILE A 171 15.42 -16.31 8.04
C ILE A 171 14.03 -16.93 8.06
#